data_AF-A0A5C6RYL4-F1
#
_entry.id   AF-A0A5C6RYL4-F1
#
_cell.length_a   1.000
_cell.length_b   1.000
_cell.length_c   1.000
_cell.angle_alpha   90.00
_cell.angle_beta   90.00
_cell.angle_gamma   90.00
#
_symmetry.space_group_name_H-M   'P 1'
#
loop_
_entity.id
_entity.type
_entity.pdbx_description
1 polymer ?
#
loop_
_entity_poly.entity_id
_entity_poly.type
_entity_poly.pdbx_seq_one_letter_code
_entity_poly.pdbx_strand_id
1 'polypeptide(L)'
;MNYKHFLLSFFFSFSSIFLCYSQEWKNLKSYTIETGNEILAAGNWLKKDRKKNTIVWKEANAYNIGLEKSYLKYKNIHQIHDFYIWFDEVRKEKNMK
;
A
#
# COMPACT_ATOMS: atom_id res chain seq x y z
N MET A 1 -14.77 1.47 45.22
CA MET A 1 -14.10 1.56 43.91
C MET A 1 -15.00 2.34 42.95
N ASN A 2 -14.55 3.51 42.47
CA ASN A 2 -15.36 4.45 41.70
C ASN A 2 -15.48 3.98 40.23
N TYR A 3 -16.69 3.59 39.81
CA TYR A 3 -17.04 3.15 38.44
C TYR A 3 -16.76 4.22 37.37
N LYS A 4 -16.58 5.49 37.76
CA LYS A 4 -16.15 6.58 36.87
C LYS A 4 -14.80 6.33 36.18
N HIS A 5 -13.89 5.59 36.81
CA HIS A 5 -12.61 5.24 36.17
C HIS A 5 -12.75 4.08 35.18
N PHE A 6 -13.75 3.21 35.35
CA PHE A 6 -13.97 2.07 34.45
C PHE A 6 -14.49 2.52 33.07
N LEU A 7 -15.29 3.59 33.04
CA LEU A 7 -15.78 4.21 31.79
C LEU A 7 -14.69 5.00 31.04
N LEU A 8 -13.73 5.60 31.75
CA LEU A 8 -12.61 6.30 31.10
C LEU A 8 -11.59 5.35 30.45
N SER A 9 -11.42 4.14 31.01
CA SER A 9 -10.50 3.13 30.48
C SER A 9 -11.03 2.39 29.25
N PHE A 10 -12.35 2.39 29.01
CA PHE A 10 -12.94 1.71 27.85
C PHE A 10 -12.85 2.53 26.55
N PHE A 11 -12.63 3.85 26.65
CA PHE A 11 -12.62 4.75 25.49
C PHE A 11 -11.27 4.83 24.76
N PHE A 12 -10.19 4.28 25.35
CA PHE A 12 -8.84 4.33 24.78
C PHE A 12 -8.42 3.06 24.01
N SER A 13 -9.29 2.05 23.93
CA SER A 13 -8.89 0.71 23.45
C SER A 13 -9.28 0.40 22.00
N PHE A 14 -9.84 1.35 21.23
CA PHE A 14 -10.42 1.04 19.91
C PHE A 14 -9.91 1.90 18.74
N SER A 15 -8.78 2.59 18.89
CA SER A 15 -8.24 3.46 17.82
C SER A 15 -7.05 2.88 17.06
N SER A 16 -6.81 1.56 17.08
CA SER A 16 -6.01 0.93 16.03
C SER A 16 -6.90 0.69 14.82
N ILE A 17 -7.35 1.79 14.19
CA ILE A 17 -7.88 1.74 12.83
C ILE A 17 -6.75 1.13 12.00
N PHE A 18 -6.99 -0.05 11.44
CA PHE A 18 -6.12 -0.66 10.44
C PHE A 18 -6.04 0.32 9.27
N LEU A 19 -5.04 1.19 9.31
CA LEU A 19 -4.78 2.12 8.24
C LEU A 19 -4.22 1.32 7.07
N CYS A 20 -5.15 0.77 6.29
CA CYS A 20 -4.87 0.20 5.00
C CYS A 20 -4.54 1.34 4.03
N TYR A 21 -3.31 1.84 4.11
CA TYR A 21 -2.83 2.86 3.20
C TYR A 21 -2.55 2.22 1.83
N SER A 22 -3.31 2.66 0.84
CA SER A 22 -3.00 2.47 -0.57
C SER A 22 -1.57 2.94 -0.83
N GLN A 23 -0.81 2.15 -1.58
CA GLN A 23 0.57 2.48 -1.91
C GLN A 23 0.69 3.35 -3.17
N GLU A 24 -0.41 3.56 -3.90
CA GLU A 24 -0.48 4.48 -5.04
C GLU A 24 -0.76 5.93 -4.60
N TRP A 25 0.11 6.84 -5.03
CA TRP A 25 0.01 8.27 -4.79
C TRP A 25 -0.31 9.04 -6.07
N LYS A 26 -1.07 10.14 -5.99
CA LYS A 26 -1.39 10.94 -7.18
C LYS A 26 -0.12 11.53 -7.80
N ASN A 27 0.75 12.08 -6.97
CA ASN A 27 2.05 12.66 -7.34
C ASN A 27 2.95 12.77 -6.10
N LEU A 28 4.22 13.16 -6.31
CA LEU A 28 5.19 13.31 -5.22
C LEU A 28 4.78 14.39 -4.22
N LYS A 29 4.16 15.48 -4.69
CA LYS A 29 3.66 16.54 -3.81
C LYS A 29 2.64 16.03 -2.79
N SER A 30 1.66 15.22 -3.22
CA SER A 30 0.69 14.63 -2.28
C SER A 30 1.36 13.69 -1.28
N TYR A 31 2.35 12.91 -1.75
CA TYR A 31 3.11 12.00 -0.89
C TYR A 31 3.89 12.76 0.19
N THR A 32 4.61 13.82 -0.20
CA THR A 32 5.41 14.62 0.74
C THR A 32 4.54 15.38 1.73
N ILE A 33 3.38 15.89 1.32
CA ILE A 33 2.43 16.54 2.23
C ILE A 33 1.92 15.57 3.29
N GLU A 34 1.58 14.33 2.91
CA GLU A 34 0.97 13.37 3.84
C GLU A 34 2.00 12.61 4.69
N THR A 35 3.21 12.40 4.18
CA THR A 35 4.22 11.56 4.85
C THR A 35 5.42 12.33 5.39
N GLY A 36 5.63 13.57 4.94
CA GLY A 36 6.86 14.31 5.19
C GLY A 36 8.08 13.84 4.38
N ASN A 37 7.95 12.77 3.59
CA ASN A 37 9.06 12.21 2.82
C ASN A 37 9.12 12.81 1.40
N GLU A 38 10.32 13.22 0.98
CA GLU A 38 10.57 13.73 -0.38
C GLU A 38 10.83 12.62 -1.40
N ILE A 39 11.10 11.40 -0.93
CA ILE A 39 11.41 10.22 -1.75
C ILE A 39 10.42 9.13 -1.38
N LEU A 40 9.85 8.47 -2.39
CA LEU A 40 8.93 7.35 -2.19
C LEU A 40 9.63 6.23 -1.41
N ALA A 41 9.06 5.88 -0.26
CA ALA A 41 9.45 4.68 0.46
C ALA A 41 9.16 3.42 -0.36
N ALA A 42 9.93 2.36 -0.13
CA ALA A 42 9.74 1.07 -0.79
C ALA A 42 8.27 0.61 -0.67
N GLY A 43 7.76 0.02 -1.75
CA GLY A 43 6.37 -0.39 -1.85
C GLY A 43 5.42 0.70 -2.33
N ASN A 44 5.81 1.99 -2.33
CA ASN A 44 5.00 3.09 -2.85
C ASN A 44 5.31 3.42 -4.30
N TRP A 45 4.32 3.88 -5.05
CA TRP A 45 4.48 4.34 -6.43
C TRP A 45 3.55 5.52 -6.74
N LEU A 46 3.86 6.29 -7.78
CA LEU A 46 2.94 7.31 -8.29
C LEU A 46 1.99 6.71 -9.32
N LYS A 47 0.77 7.23 -9.43
CA LYS A 47 -0.22 6.80 -10.43
C LYS A 47 0.33 6.80 -11.86
N LYS A 48 1.24 7.73 -12.18
CA LYS A 48 1.92 7.76 -13.48
C LYS A 48 2.83 6.55 -13.70
N ASP A 49 3.42 6.00 -12.64
CA ASP A 49 4.37 4.89 -12.68
C ASP A 49 3.65 3.59 -13.06
N ARG A 50 2.47 3.34 -12.48
CA ARG A 50 1.59 2.23 -12.88
C ARG A 50 1.10 2.39 -14.31
N LYS A 51 0.52 3.55 -14.65
CA LYS A 51 -0.03 3.80 -15.99
C LYS A 51 1.01 3.66 -17.10
N LYS A 52 2.29 3.89 -16.80
CA LYS A 52 3.40 3.77 -17.75
C LYS A 52 4.21 2.47 -17.57
N ASN A 53 3.77 1.56 -16.70
CA ASN A 53 4.46 0.30 -16.39
C ASN A 53 5.97 0.48 -16.10
N THR A 54 6.31 1.51 -15.32
CA THR A 54 7.71 1.88 -15.05
C THR A 54 8.38 0.95 -14.05
N ILE A 55 9.72 0.96 -14.02
CA ILE A 55 10.50 0.15 -13.08
C ILE A 55 10.14 0.45 -11.61
N VAL A 56 9.88 1.71 -11.24
CA VAL A 56 9.48 2.11 -9.89
C VAL A 56 8.22 1.36 -9.43
N TRP A 57 7.23 1.22 -10.31
CA TRP A 57 6.01 0.48 -10.00
C TRP A 57 6.26 -1.03 -9.86
N LYS A 58 7.10 -1.60 -10.74
CA LYS A 58 7.47 -3.02 -10.69
C LYS A 58 8.24 -3.36 -9.42
N GLU A 59 9.20 -2.53 -9.02
CA GLU A 59 9.98 -2.66 -7.79
C GLU A 59 9.10 -2.52 -6.55
N ALA A 60 8.18 -1.55 -6.55
CA ALA A 60 7.21 -1.40 -5.48
C ALA A 60 6.31 -2.64 -5.33
N ASN A 61 5.81 -3.20 -6.44
CA ASN A 61 5.03 -4.43 -6.39
C ASN A 61 5.85 -5.62 -5.90
N ALA A 62 7.10 -5.77 -6.36
CA ALA A 62 8.01 -6.84 -5.92
C ALA A 62 8.26 -6.77 -4.41
N TYR A 63 8.50 -5.56 -3.88
CA TYR A 63 8.60 -5.33 -2.44
C TYR A 63 7.30 -5.70 -1.71
N ASN A 64 6.14 -5.26 -2.23
CA ASN A 64 4.85 -5.48 -1.59
C ASN A 64 4.45 -6.95 -1.53
N ILE A 65 4.80 -7.79 -2.51
CA ILE A 65 4.49 -9.23 -2.51
C ILE A 65 5.03 -9.94 -1.25
N GLY A 66 6.21 -9.53 -0.76
CA GLY A 66 6.84 -10.11 0.43
C GLY A 66 6.22 -9.66 1.75
N LEU A 67 5.28 -8.70 1.74
CA LEU A 67 4.66 -8.17 2.94
C LEU A 67 3.38 -8.93 3.32
N GLU A 68 3.11 -9.00 4.63
CA GLU A 68 1.83 -9.50 5.13
C GLU A 68 0.67 -8.66 4.58
N LYS A 69 -0.41 -9.35 4.15
CA LYS A 69 -1.62 -8.71 3.60
C LYS A 69 -1.35 -7.77 2.41
N SER A 70 -0.39 -8.13 1.57
CA SER A 70 -0.04 -7.39 0.33
C SER A 70 -1.23 -7.12 -0.59
N TYR A 71 -2.21 -8.02 -0.62
CA TYR A 71 -3.46 -7.86 -1.38
C TYR A 71 -4.27 -6.62 -0.98
N LEU A 72 -4.11 -6.13 0.26
CA LEU A 72 -4.80 -4.92 0.74
C LEU A 72 -4.17 -3.63 0.21
N LYS A 73 -2.97 -3.68 -0.39
CA LYS A 73 -2.24 -2.49 -0.86
C LYS A 73 -2.83 -1.87 -2.14
N TYR A 74 -3.68 -2.62 -2.85
CA TYR A 74 -4.37 -2.21 -4.07
C TYR A 74 -5.82 -1.83 -3.74
N LYS A 75 -6.20 -0.58 -4.00
CA LYS A 75 -7.47 0.00 -3.55
C LYS A 75 -8.63 -0.20 -4.51
N ASN A 76 -8.35 -0.28 -5.82
CA ASN A 76 -9.39 -0.36 -6.85
C ASN A 76 -9.08 -1.40 -7.92
N ILE A 77 -10.11 -1.80 -8.66
CA ILE A 77 -10.03 -2.86 -9.67
C ILE A 77 -8.96 -2.61 -10.74
N HIS A 78 -8.70 -1.36 -11.13
CA HIS A 78 -7.67 -1.05 -12.11
C HIS A 78 -6.26 -1.33 -11.56
N GLN A 79 -6.02 -1.02 -10.29
CA GLN A 79 -4.74 -1.31 -9.66
C GLN A 79 -4.52 -2.82 -9.52
N ILE A 80 -5.57 -3.56 -9.13
CA ILE A 80 -5.54 -5.03 -9.02
C ILE A 80 -5.31 -5.67 -10.40
N HIS A 81 -6.06 -5.22 -11.41
CA HIS A 81 -5.93 -5.68 -12.79
C HIS A 81 -4.50 -5.52 -13.31
N ASP A 82 -3.95 -4.30 -13.22
CA ASP A 82 -2.61 -4.02 -13.72
C ASP A 82 -1.56 -4.84 -12.97
N PHE A 83 -1.70 -4.97 -11.64
CA PHE A 83 -0.84 -5.83 -10.84
C PHE A 83 -0.82 -7.27 -11.35
N TYR A 84 -1.98 -7.87 -11.62
CA TYR A 84 -2.04 -9.26 -12.08
C TYR A 84 -1.51 -9.44 -13.50
N ILE A 85 -1.66 -8.45 -14.38
CA ILE A 85 -1.00 -8.48 -15.71
C ILE A 85 0.52 -8.55 -15.52
N TRP A 86 1.09 -7.62 -14.75
CA TRP A 86 2.53 -7.58 -14.51
C TRP A 86 3.01 -8.84 -13.79
N PHE A 87 2.26 -9.33 -12.80
CA PHE A 87 2.64 -10.50 -12.04
C PHE A 87 2.65 -11.76 -12.92
N ASP A 88 1.69 -11.90 -13.84
CA ASP A 88 1.67 -13.00 -14.80
C ASP A 88 2.83 -12.93 -15.81
N GLU A 89 3.21 -11.73 -16.26
CA GLU A 89 4.42 -11.53 -17.07
C GLU A 89 5.67 -12.02 -16.33
N VAL A 90 5.87 -11.57 -15.09
CA VAL A 90 7.02 -11.99 -14.25
C VAL A 90 7.01 -13.49 -13.99
N ARG A 91 5.84 -14.07 -13.73
CA ARG A 91 5.68 -15.51 -13.51
C ARG A 91 6.13 -16.31 -14.74
N LYS A 92 5.71 -15.88 -15.94
CA LYS A 92 6.09 -16.48 -17.23
C LYS A 92 7.60 -16.35 -17.49
N GLU A 93 8.17 -15.17 -17.30
CA GLU A 93 9.61 -14.93 -17.44
C GLU A 93 10.44 -15.85 -16.54
N LYS A 94 9.94 -16.16 -15.34
CA LYS A 94 10.60 -17.05 -14.36
C LYS A 94 10.27 -18.53 -14.53
N ASN A 95 9.53 -18.92 -15.57
CA ASN A 95 9.05 -20.30 -15.77
C ASN A 95 8.30 -20.88 -14.56
N MET A 96 7.58 -20.02 -13.82
CA MET A 96 6.76 -20.44 -12.70
C MET A 96 5.44 -21.00 -13.24
N LYS A 97 5.08 -22.23 -12.84
CA LYS A 97 3.86 -22.91 -13.29
C LYS A 97 2.60 -22.22 -12.78
#